data_AF-G6AIQ2-F1
#
_entry.id   AF-G6AIQ2-F1
#
_cell.length_a   1.000
_cell.length_b   1.000
_cell.length_c   1.000
_cell.angle_alpha   90.00
_cell.angle_beta   90.00
_cell.angle_gamma   90.00
#
_symmetry.space_group_name_H-M   'P 1'
#
loop_
_entity.id
_entity.type
_entity.pdbx_description
1 polymer ?
#
loop_
_entity_poly.entity_id
_entity_poly.type
_entity_poly.pdbx_seq_one_letter_code
_entity_poly.pdbx_strand_id
1 'polypeptide(L)'
;MKFAIIAAGDGSRLRAEGVEAPKPLVKVGGECLIDRLLRIFLANHATEIVVICNEHMTDVARHLVDIQNEGLSGQPVPLRFVIQSTPSSMHSFHVLSQYLRDEPFVLTTVDAIFDEHEFARYVRMFSGKTAEGVDALMGVTDYIDDEKPLYVGVDEQMKVTGYYDTPQPDSRYISAGIYGLTPRTLAVLDACIARGERRMRNFQRALVVEGLQIEAYPLTHVFDIDHASDIRKAESRCCRCLLIQRARCFSPHSVDKDFAVLQALSRQLGGAPIVSEEEITAGYQLPESIKTIYSMARSEAALSWLSTLEAAGVTVINPTAGVRACQRSNINKVMQMHHLPLPPDAGADGYWVKRGDGAAQSKDDVRFCKDEEALAQAKTDLRQRGVTDIIVQAHVQGDLVKFYGVEGADFFRCYYPTDDGETKFGDEALNGTAQHYPFSMERLKQDAEHLSRLLHTPVYGGDAIVKSNGTYVIIDFNDWPSFSRCREEMVMCLGEDGIRKSCPKSF
;
A
#
# COMPACT_ATOMS: atom_id res chain seq x y z
N MET A 1 26.84 17.77 7.21
CA MET A 1 27.37 16.48 6.73
C MET A 1 26.94 16.32 5.29
N LYS A 2 27.90 15.96 4.42
CA LYS A 2 27.63 15.67 3.02
C LYS A 2 27.12 14.26 2.84
N PHE A 3 26.42 14.06 1.73
CA PHE A 3 26.00 12.75 1.27
C PHE A 3 26.49 12.53 -0.16
N ALA A 4 26.72 11.27 -0.52
CA ALA A 4 27.22 10.91 -1.83
C ALA A 4 26.51 9.66 -2.38
N ILE A 5 26.19 9.68 -3.68
CA ILE A 5 25.49 8.58 -4.36
C ILE A 5 26.30 8.11 -5.56
N ILE A 6 26.62 6.81 -5.59
CA ILE A 6 27.13 6.14 -6.80
C ILE A 6 25.95 5.64 -7.63
N ALA A 7 25.56 6.44 -8.63
CA ALA A 7 24.46 6.15 -9.57
C ALA A 7 24.98 5.69 -10.95
N ALA A 8 26.11 4.98 -10.97
CA ALA A 8 26.82 4.54 -12.18
C ALA A 8 26.57 3.07 -12.57
N GLY A 9 25.60 2.40 -11.95
CA GLY A 9 25.30 0.98 -12.25
C GLY A 9 24.45 0.82 -13.51
N ASP A 10 24.89 0.00 -14.46
CA ASP A 10 24.19 -0.19 -15.75
C ASP A 10 22.81 -0.86 -15.62
N GLY A 11 22.55 -1.58 -14.53
CA GLY A 11 21.29 -2.31 -14.35
C GLY A 11 21.07 -3.39 -15.42
N SER A 12 22.15 -4.03 -15.89
CA SER A 12 22.09 -5.00 -17.00
C SER A 12 21.13 -6.16 -16.73
N ARG A 13 21.02 -6.61 -15.48
CA ARG A 13 20.07 -7.65 -15.05
C ARG A 13 18.62 -7.17 -15.17
N LEU A 14 18.30 -6.01 -14.60
CA LEU A 14 16.99 -5.37 -14.72
C LEU A 14 16.54 -5.20 -16.17
N ARG A 15 17.44 -4.75 -17.05
CA ARG A 15 17.15 -4.64 -18.49
C ARG A 15 16.87 -5.99 -19.14
N ALA A 16 17.63 -7.02 -18.80
CA ALA A 16 17.40 -8.38 -19.31
C ALA A 16 16.05 -8.95 -18.85
N GLU A 17 15.53 -8.47 -17.72
CA GLU A 17 14.22 -8.85 -17.16
C GLU A 17 13.07 -7.93 -17.59
N GLY A 18 13.31 -7.02 -18.54
CA GLY A 18 12.28 -6.16 -19.14
C GLY A 18 12.05 -4.81 -18.45
N VAL A 19 12.90 -4.41 -17.51
CA VAL A 19 12.86 -3.06 -16.92
C VAL A 19 13.64 -2.10 -17.84
N GLU A 20 12.91 -1.26 -18.57
CA GLU A 20 13.51 -0.36 -19.57
C GLU A 20 14.29 0.81 -18.95
N ALA A 21 13.86 1.30 -17.79
CA ALA A 21 14.47 2.45 -17.14
C ALA A 21 15.91 2.16 -16.68
N PRO A 22 16.83 3.14 -16.77
CA PRO A 22 18.16 3.00 -16.18
C PRO A 22 18.05 2.85 -14.66
N LYS A 23 18.95 2.09 -14.04
CA LYS A 23 18.87 1.73 -12.61
C LYS A 23 18.51 2.89 -11.68
N PRO A 24 19.13 4.09 -11.77
CA PRO A 24 18.77 5.22 -10.91
C PRO A 24 17.31 5.71 -11.04
N LEU A 25 16.67 5.49 -12.20
CA LEU A 25 15.30 5.90 -12.50
C LEU A 25 14.29 4.75 -12.40
N VAL A 26 14.73 3.56 -11.96
CA VAL A 26 13.81 2.48 -11.60
C VAL A 26 12.96 2.95 -10.43
N LYS A 27 11.66 2.63 -10.46
CA LYS A 27 10.71 3.07 -9.45
C LYS A 27 10.40 1.97 -8.45
N VAL A 28 10.32 2.36 -7.19
CA VAL A 28 9.79 1.55 -6.08
C VAL A 28 8.68 2.37 -5.44
N GLY A 29 7.46 1.86 -5.40
CA GLY A 29 6.32 2.59 -4.84
C GLY A 29 5.99 3.88 -5.62
N GLY A 30 6.35 3.93 -6.91
CA GLY A 30 6.16 5.11 -7.77
C GLY A 30 7.27 6.18 -7.70
N GLU A 31 8.21 6.08 -6.75
CA GLU A 31 9.34 6.99 -6.58
C GLU A 31 10.62 6.40 -7.22
N CYS A 32 11.39 7.21 -7.95
CA CYS A 32 12.68 6.76 -8.53
C CYS A 32 13.70 6.48 -7.41
N LEU A 33 14.56 5.48 -7.59
CA LEU A 33 15.59 5.12 -6.60
C LEU A 33 16.49 6.31 -6.21
N ILE A 34 16.88 7.13 -7.19
CA ILE A 34 17.68 8.33 -6.92
C ILE A 34 16.91 9.39 -6.14
N ASP A 35 15.65 9.62 -6.48
CA ASP A 35 14.77 10.61 -5.81
C ASP A 35 14.56 10.24 -4.36
N ARG A 36 14.33 8.95 -4.11
CA ARG A 36 14.21 8.39 -2.77
C ARG A 36 15.42 8.73 -1.90
N LEU A 37 16.64 8.50 -2.40
CA LEU A 37 17.86 8.82 -1.65
C LEU A 37 18.03 10.33 -1.43
N LEU A 38 17.76 11.15 -2.45
CA LEU A 38 17.82 12.62 -2.31
C LEU A 38 16.86 13.11 -1.22
N ARG A 39 15.61 12.64 -1.22
CA ARG A 39 14.61 12.93 -0.18
C ARG A 39 15.06 12.49 1.20
N ILE A 40 15.59 11.26 1.33
CA ILE A 40 16.09 10.73 2.61
C ILE A 40 17.24 11.59 3.13
N PHE A 41 18.17 12.01 2.27
CA PHE A 41 19.31 12.84 2.68
C PHE A 41 18.89 14.26 3.08
N LEU A 42 17.92 14.85 2.38
CA LEU A 42 17.31 16.12 2.77
C LEU A 42 16.65 16.03 4.15
N ALA A 43 15.89 14.96 4.41
CA ALA A 43 15.28 14.70 5.72
C ALA A 43 16.32 14.51 6.84
N ASN A 44 17.57 14.17 6.49
CA ASN A 44 18.71 14.06 7.39
C ASN A 44 19.63 15.31 7.35
N HIS A 45 19.11 16.45 6.89
CA HIS A 45 19.79 17.74 6.89
C HIS A 45 21.11 17.77 6.10
N ALA A 46 21.11 17.16 4.91
CA ALA A 46 22.24 17.22 3.98
C ALA A 46 22.70 18.66 3.71
N THR A 47 24.01 18.92 3.89
CA THR A 47 24.64 20.20 3.54
C THR A 47 24.96 20.28 2.04
N GLU A 48 25.33 19.15 1.44
CA GLU A 48 25.53 18.97 0.01
C GLU A 48 25.29 17.48 -0.32
N ILE A 49 24.67 17.20 -1.46
CA ILE A 49 24.51 15.84 -1.99
C ILE A 49 25.28 15.75 -3.30
N VAL A 50 26.27 14.84 -3.36
CA VAL A 50 27.15 14.67 -4.52
C VAL A 50 26.83 13.37 -5.24
N VAL A 51 26.41 13.46 -6.49
CA VAL A 51 25.98 12.30 -7.29
C VAL A 51 26.94 12.08 -8.45
N ILE A 52 27.21 10.82 -8.81
CA ILE A 52 27.86 10.48 -10.09
C ILE A 52 26.99 9.53 -10.90
N CYS A 53 26.80 9.84 -12.18
CA CYS A 53 26.14 8.97 -13.15
C CYS A 53 27.00 8.79 -14.41
N ASN A 54 26.77 7.71 -15.15
CA ASN A 54 27.52 7.45 -16.38
C ASN A 54 27.07 8.37 -17.53
N GLU A 55 27.97 8.64 -18.48
CA GLU A 55 27.70 9.55 -19.61
C GLU A 55 26.62 9.03 -20.56
N HIS A 56 26.51 7.71 -20.73
CA HIS A 56 25.49 7.10 -21.59
C HIS A 56 24.08 7.11 -20.97
N MET A 57 23.94 7.44 -19.68
CA MET A 57 22.64 7.54 -18.99
C MET A 57 22.06 8.95 -19.14
N THR A 58 21.78 9.37 -20.38
CA THR A 58 21.32 10.74 -20.69
C THR A 58 20.03 11.12 -19.98
N ASP A 59 19.11 10.17 -19.76
CA ASP A 59 17.87 10.42 -19.02
C ASP A 59 18.12 10.66 -17.54
N VAL A 60 19.09 9.97 -16.92
CA VAL A 60 19.50 10.22 -15.53
C VAL A 60 20.11 11.62 -15.41
N ALA A 61 20.98 11.98 -16.35
CA ALA A 61 21.59 13.31 -16.39
C ALA A 61 20.53 14.42 -16.53
N ARG A 62 19.55 14.24 -17.45
CA ARG A 62 18.43 15.18 -17.61
C ARG A 62 17.62 15.30 -16.32
N HIS A 63 17.27 14.17 -15.71
CA HIS A 63 16.52 14.14 -14.46
C HIS A 63 17.24 14.89 -13.32
N LEU A 64 18.57 14.72 -13.19
CA LEU A 64 19.37 15.45 -12.20
C LEU A 64 19.45 16.97 -12.49
N VAL A 65 19.49 17.37 -13.76
CA VAL A 65 19.40 18.79 -14.16
C VAL A 65 18.04 19.36 -13.76
N ASP A 66 16.95 18.64 -14.02
CA ASP A 66 15.60 19.06 -13.68
C ASP A 66 15.46 19.25 -12.15
N ILE A 67 15.96 18.30 -11.35
CA ILE A 67 15.99 18.42 -9.88
C ILE A 67 16.84 19.62 -9.42
N GLN A 68 17.99 19.87 -10.07
CA GLN A 68 18.84 21.00 -9.70
C GLN A 68 18.15 22.35 -9.97
N ASN A 69 17.31 22.42 -11.02
CA ASN A 69 16.60 23.64 -11.41
C ASN A 69 15.28 23.86 -10.66
N GLU A 70 14.48 22.79 -10.53
CA GLU A 70 13.09 22.83 -10.04
C GLU A 70 12.96 22.36 -8.59
N GLY A 71 14.00 21.72 -8.06
CA GLY A 71 13.95 21.03 -6.78
C GLY A 71 13.28 19.65 -6.89
N LEU A 72 13.30 18.91 -5.79
CA LEU A 72 12.59 17.64 -5.67
C LEU A 72 11.22 17.92 -5.04
N SER A 73 10.14 17.71 -5.79
CA SER A 73 8.77 18.04 -5.36
C SER A 73 8.62 19.50 -4.91
N GLY A 74 9.31 20.42 -5.60
CA GLY A 74 9.34 21.86 -5.29
C GLY A 74 10.23 22.25 -4.11
N GLN A 75 10.94 21.30 -3.48
CA GLN A 75 11.93 21.59 -2.44
C GLN A 75 13.34 21.71 -3.05
N PRO A 76 14.07 22.82 -2.80
CA PRO A 76 15.44 22.95 -3.27
C PRO A 76 16.35 21.83 -2.74
N VAL A 77 17.16 21.25 -3.62
CA VAL A 77 18.14 20.21 -3.26
C VAL A 77 19.55 20.79 -3.39
N PRO A 78 20.43 20.69 -2.36
CA PRO A 78 21.82 21.13 -2.46
C PRO A 78 22.63 20.12 -3.28
N LEU A 79 22.26 19.95 -4.55
CA LEU A 79 22.71 18.90 -5.44
C LEU A 79 23.91 19.35 -6.27
N ARG A 80 24.97 18.55 -6.22
CA ARG A 80 26.07 18.54 -7.19
C ARG A 80 26.08 17.19 -7.88
N PHE A 81 26.18 17.15 -9.20
CA PHE A 81 26.37 15.89 -9.90
C PHE A 81 27.51 15.94 -10.92
N VAL A 82 28.10 14.78 -11.16
CA VAL A 82 29.16 14.55 -12.14
C VAL A 82 28.68 13.52 -13.15
N ILE A 83 28.75 13.88 -14.43
CA ILE A 83 28.51 12.95 -15.53
C ILE A 83 29.87 12.44 -15.98
N GLN A 84 30.21 11.20 -15.63
CA GLN A 84 31.49 10.60 -16.01
C GLN A 84 31.40 9.08 -15.97
N SER A 85 31.73 8.44 -17.09
CA SER A 85 31.85 6.98 -17.16
C SER A 85 33.13 6.54 -16.44
N THR A 86 33.03 5.60 -15.51
CA THR A 86 34.21 5.07 -14.79
C THR A 86 34.33 3.54 -14.90
N PRO A 87 35.54 2.97 -14.74
CA PRO A 87 35.73 1.53 -14.86
C PRO A 87 35.09 0.67 -13.75
N SER A 88 34.79 1.26 -12.59
CA SER A 88 34.18 0.55 -11.45
C SER A 88 33.64 1.50 -10.40
N SER A 89 32.78 1.00 -9.51
CA SER A 89 32.22 1.77 -8.38
C SER A 89 33.27 2.49 -7.54
N MET A 90 34.44 1.89 -7.32
CA MET A 90 35.53 2.55 -6.57
C MET A 90 36.15 3.73 -7.33
N HIS A 91 36.19 3.68 -8.66
CA HIS A 91 36.64 4.82 -9.46
C HIS A 91 35.59 5.93 -9.46
N SER A 92 34.29 5.56 -9.50
CA SER A 92 33.20 6.53 -9.27
C SER A 92 33.31 7.20 -7.90
N PHE A 93 33.63 6.43 -6.85
CA PHE A 93 33.88 6.98 -5.52
C PHE A 93 35.10 7.92 -5.52
N HIS A 94 36.20 7.56 -6.18
CA HIS A 94 37.37 8.43 -6.29
C HIS A 94 37.06 9.76 -6.99
N VAL A 95 36.23 9.75 -8.04
CA VAL A 95 35.75 10.99 -8.68
C VAL A 95 34.90 11.82 -7.72
N LEU A 96 34.02 11.19 -6.93
CA LEU A 96 33.24 11.91 -5.92
C LEU A 96 34.11 12.47 -4.79
N SER A 97 35.20 11.79 -4.44
CA SER A 97 36.06 12.13 -3.29
C SER A 97 36.62 13.54 -3.31
N GLN A 98 36.78 14.15 -4.50
CA GLN A 98 37.26 15.53 -4.63
C GLN A 98 36.32 16.57 -3.97
N TYR A 99 35.05 16.22 -3.77
CA TYR A 99 34.04 17.08 -3.13
C TYR A 99 33.77 16.72 -1.66
N LEU A 100 34.47 15.72 -1.13
CA LEU A 100 34.19 15.09 0.17
C LEU A 100 35.37 15.20 1.16
N ARG A 101 36.35 16.07 0.88
CA ARG A 101 37.59 16.18 1.68
C ARG A 101 37.49 17.10 2.90
N ASP A 102 36.41 17.87 3.00
CA ASP A 102 36.26 18.99 3.94
C ASP A 102 35.43 18.65 5.20
N GLU A 103 34.54 17.67 5.14
CA GLU A 103 33.76 17.20 6.29
C GLU A 103 33.47 15.68 6.18
N PRO A 104 33.09 15.01 7.29
CA PRO A 104 32.60 13.63 7.21
C PRO A 104 31.35 13.54 6.32
N PHE A 105 31.14 12.37 5.73
CA PHE A 105 30.08 12.14 4.76
C PHE A 105 29.53 10.72 4.81
N VAL A 106 28.31 10.54 4.28
CA VAL A 106 27.73 9.21 4.05
C VAL A 106 27.66 8.92 2.56
N LEU A 107 28.24 7.80 2.13
CA LEU A 107 28.21 7.30 0.76
C LEU A 107 27.27 6.10 0.68
N THR A 108 26.39 6.08 -0.32
CA THR A 108 25.57 4.92 -0.66
C THR A 108 25.66 4.60 -2.16
N THR A 109 25.36 3.36 -2.53
CA THR A 109 24.98 3.05 -3.90
C THR A 109 23.50 3.42 -4.12
N VAL A 110 23.12 3.65 -5.38
CA VAL A 110 21.75 4.10 -5.72
C VAL A 110 20.67 3.03 -5.51
N ASP A 111 21.09 1.77 -5.45
CA ASP A 111 20.25 0.58 -5.50
C ASP A 111 19.91 -0.02 -4.13
N ALA A 112 20.51 0.49 -3.06
CA ALA A 112 20.29 -0.01 -1.71
C ALA A 112 18.90 0.40 -1.17
N ILE A 113 18.12 -0.58 -0.74
CA ILE A 113 16.85 -0.41 -0.03
C ILE A 113 17.06 -0.69 1.46
N PHE A 114 16.62 0.24 2.29
CA PHE A 114 16.78 0.21 3.75
C PHE A 114 15.68 1.02 4.43
N ASP A 115 15.42 0.76 5.71
CA ASP A 115 14.48 1.55 6.51
C ASP A 115 15.01 2.97 6.76
N GLU A 116 14.17 3.97 6.50
CA GLU A 116 14.55 5.40 6.56
C GLU A 116 14.78 5.88 8.01
N HIS A 117 14.08 5.31 8.99
CA HIS A 117 14.24 5.67 10.40
C HIS A 117 15.53 5.09 10.98
N GLU A 118 15.90 3.88 10.56
CA GLU A 118 17.19 3.25 10.84
C GLU A 118 18.34 4.05 10.25
N PHE A 119 18.21 4.44 8.98
CA PHE A 119 19.20 5.31 8.34
C PHE A 119 19.37 6.63 9.10
N ALA A 120 18.29 7.24 9.57
CA ALA A 120 18.38 8.47 10.37
C ALA A 120 19.08 8.26 11.73
N ARG A 121 18.85 7.11 12.39
CA ARG A 121 19.59 6.73 13.61
C ARG A 121 21.07 6.51 13.32
N TYR A 122 21.38 5.84 12.22
CA TYR A 122 22.73 5.61 11.73
C TYR A 122 23.49 6.92 11.47
N VAL A 123 22.90 7.89 10.77
CA VAL A 123 23.51 9.21 10.51
C VAL A 123 23.81 9.96 11.82
N ARG A 124 22.87 9.95 12.77
CA ARG A 124 23.08 10.55 14.10
C ARG A 124 24.21 9.87 14.87
N MET A 125 24.24 8.54 14.86
CA MET A 125 25.30 7.76 15.50
C MET A 125 26.66 8.07 14.89
N PHE A 126 26.76 8.07 13.56
CA PHE A 126 28.01 8.38 12.86
C PHE A 126 28.53 9.77 13.23
N SER A 127 27.65 10.77 13.26
CA SER A 127 28.02 12.13 13.65
C SER A 127 28.61 12.17 15.07
N GLY A 128 28.06 11.44 16.03
CA GLY A 128 28.64 11.32 17.38
C GLY A 128 29.98 10.57 17.40
N LYS A 129 30.05 9.43 16.70
CA LYS A 129 31.25 8.57 16.64
C LYS A 129 32.46 9.24 16.01
N THR A 130 32.25 10.11 15.01
CA THR A 130 33.37 10.88 14.43
C THR A 130 34.05 11.79 15.46
N ALA A 131 33.30 12.33 16.42
CA ALA A 131 33.87 13.13 17.51
C ALA A 131 34.67 12.27 18.53
N GLU A 132 34.40 10.97 18.59
CA GLU A 132 35.11 9.98 19.41
C GLU A 132 36.36 9.41 18.71
N GLY A 133 36.65 9.84 17.47
CA GLY A 133 37.81 9.39 16.71
C GLY A 133 37.57 8.16 15.84
N VAL A 134 36.31 7.76 15.61
CA VAL A 134 35.97 6.73 14.63
C VAL A 134 36.16 7.29 13.22
N ASP A 135 37.00 6.62 12.42
CA ASP A 135 37.33 7.03 11.06
C ASP A 135 36.24 6.59 10.06
N ALA A 136 35.54 5.49 10.34
CA ALA A 136 34.44 4.98 9.52
C ALA A 136 33.38 4.22 10.35
N LEU A 137 32.10 4.46 10.04
CA LEU A 137 30.97 3.66 10.54
C LEU A 137 30.29 2.95 9.38
N MET A 138 30.41 1.64 9.32
CA MET A 138 30.03 0.82 8.18
C MET A 138 28.65 0.20 8.42
N GLY A 139 27.69 0.45 7.53
CA GLY A 139 26.39 -0.22 7.59
C GLY A 139 26.55 -1.71 7.31
N VAL A 140 26.00 -2.55 8.18
CA VAL A 140 26.01 -4.02 8.02
C VAL A 140 24.63 -4.60 8.25
N THR A 141 24.33 -5.77 7.67
CA THR A 141 23.04 -6.45 7.86
C THR A 141 23.24 -7.96 8.03
N ASP A 142 22.38 -8.60 8.81
CA ASP A 142 22.29 -10.06 8.94
C ASP A 142 21.25 -10.68 7.98
N TYR A 143 20.60 -9.86 7.16
CA TYR A 143 19.77 -10.30 6.05
C TYR A 143 20.62 -10.55 4.81
N ILE A 144 20.85 -11.83 4.48
CA ILE A 144 21.71 -12.24 3.36
C ILE A 144 20.83 -12.59 2.14
N ASP A 145 20.61 -11.59 1.28
CA ASP A 145 19.88 -11.70 -0.01
C ASP A 145 20.73 -11.07 -1.12
N ASP A 146 22.00 -11.46 -1.17
CA ASP A 146 23.00 -11.04 -2.16
C ASP A 146 23.60 -12.30 -2.81
N GLU A 147 23.79 -12.30 -4.12
CA GLU A 147 24.46 -13.39 -4.85
C GLU A 147 25.96 -13.49 -4.50
N LYS A 148 26.59 -12.36 -4.17
CA LYS A 148 28.04 -12.24 -3.91
C LYS A 148 28.32 -11.41 -2.65
N PRO A 149 27.80 -11.86 -1.49
CA PRO A 149 27.88 -11.12 -0.24
C PRO A 149 29.34 -10.88 0.15
N LEU A 150 29.59 -9.71 0.72
CA LEU A 150 30.86 -9.40 1.38
C LEU A 150 30.64 -9.52 2.89
N TYR A 151 31.08 -10.62 3.48
CA TYR A 151 30.97 -10.89 4.91
C TYR A 151 31.87 -9.96 5.72
N VAL A 152 31.39 -9.53 6.88
CA VAL A 152 32.08 -8.59 7.78
C VAL A 152 32.36 -9.29 9.10
N GLY A 153 33.64 -9.35 9.47
CA GLY A 153 34.06 -9.77 10.81
C GLY A 153 33.95 -8.59 11.77
N VAL A 154 33.35 -8.83 12.94
CA VAL A 154 33.22 -7.84 14.02
C VAL A 154 33.60 -8.45 15.35
N ASP A 155 34.13 -7.65 16.27
CA ASP A 155 34.30 -8.05 17.68
C ASP A 155 33.05 -7.75 18.53
N GLU A 156 33.13 -8.02 19.83
CA GLU A 156 32.03 -7.81 20.79
C GLU A 156 31.60 -6.33 20.92
N GLN A 157 32.46 -5.39 20.52
CA GLN A 157 32.19 -3.95 20.55
C GLN A 157 31.79 -3.40 19.17
N MET A 158 31.46 -4.28 18.21
CA MET A 158 31.14 -3.94 16.83
C MET A 158 32.29 -3.28 16.06
N LYS A 159 33.54 -3.42 16.51
CA LYS A 159 34.69 -3.00 15.72
C LYS A 159 34.91 -3.97 14.56
N VAL A 160 35.13 -3.44 13.37
CA VAL A 160 35.37 -4.27 12.18
C VAL A 160 36.77 -4.87 12.23
N THR A 161 36.85 -6.19 12.13
CA THR A 161 38.11 -6.96 12.15
C THR A 161 38.53 -7.44 10.76
N GLY A 162 37.62 -7.49 9.79
CA GLY A 162 37.94 -7.90 8.42
C GLY A 162 36.74 -8.01 7.48
N TYR A 163 37.02 -8.22 6.19
CA TYR A 163 36.03 -8.39 5.13
C TYR A 163 36.36 -9.60 4.25
N TYR A 164 35.40 -10.50 4.03
CA TYR A 164 35.61 -11.82 3.45
C TYR A 164 34.65 -12.11 2.29
N ASP A 165 35.14 -12.70 1.21
CA ASP A 165 34.30 -13.12 0.07
C ASP A 165 33.53 -14.43 0.35
N THR A 166 33.90 -15.14 1.41
CA THR A 166 33.29 -16.39 1.85
C THR A 166 32.92 -16.30 3.33
N PRO A 167 31.84 -16.97 3.78
CA PRO A 167 31.47 -16.95 5.18
C PRO A 167 32.59 -17.54 6.04
N GLN A 168 32.83 -16.89 7.17
CA GLN A 168 33.66 -17.39 8.28
C GLN A 168 32.75 -18.11 9.30
N PRO A 169 33.29 -18.95 10.21
CA PRO A 169 32.48 -19.68 11.19
C PRO A 169 31.50 -18.80 11.99
N ASP A 170 31.91 -17.58 12.35
CA ASP A 170 31.12 -16.63 13.13
C ASP A 170 30.55 -15.48 12.26
N SER A 171 30.46 -15.67 10.94
CA SER A 171 29.91 -14.66 10.03
C SER A 171 28.42 -14.45 10.24
N ARG A 172 28.08 -13.37 10.94
CA ARG A 172 26.72 -12.90 11.11
C ARG A 172 26.30 -11.85 10.08
N TYR A 173 27.24 -11.00 9.68
CA TYR A 173 26.93 -9.78 8.94
C TYR A 173 27.55 -9.74 7.55
N ILE A 174 26.88 -9.05 6.63
CA ILE A 174 27.40 -8.63 5.33
C ILE A 174 27.39 -7.10 5.23
N SER A 175 28.25 -6.54 4.36
CA SER A 175 28.28 -5.10 4.07
C SER A 175 26.97 -4.66 3.41
N ALA A 176 26.33 -3.63 3.95
CA ALA A 176 25.01 -3.15 3.51
C ALA A 176 25.06 -2.04 2.43
N GLY A 177 26.22 -1.74 1.85
CA GLY A 177 26.34 -0.70 0.81
C GLY A 177 26.22 0.75 1.32
N ILE A 178 26.25 0.95 2.63
CA ILE A 178 26.12 2.25 3.30
C ILE A 178 27.40 2.52 4.10
N TYR A 179 28.07 3.64 3.81
CA TYR A 179 29.41 3.93 4.32
C TYR A 179 29.49 5.33 4.92
N GLY A 180 29.70 5.40 6.22
CA GLY A 180 29.92 6.64 6.96
C GLY A 180 31.41 6.81 7.06
N LEU A 181 31.96 7.83 6.40
CA LEU A 181 33.39 7.97 6.17
C LEU A 181 33.86 9.36 6.55
N THR A 182 35.07 9.43 7.12
CA THR A 182 35.76 10.70 7.37
C THR A 182 36.74 11.01 6.24
N PRO A 183 37.18 12.28 6.05
CA PRO A 183 38.17 12.61 5.03
C PRO A 183 39.48 11.80 5.11
N ARG A 184 39.83 11.29 6.29
CA ARG A 184 41.02 10.42 6.48
C ARG A 184 40.93 9.14 5.66
N THR A 185 39.73 8.58 5.46
CA THR A 185 39.55 7.36 4.67
C THR A 185 39.88 7.57 3.20
N LEU A 186 39.82 8.82 2.70
CA LEU A 186 40.09 9.15 1.31
C LEU A 186 41.57 8.99 0.92
N ALA A 187 42.50 9.11 1.88
CA ALA A 187 43.91 8.81 1.63
C ALA A 187 44.12 7.31 1.29
N VAL A 188 43.36 6.43 1.94
CA VAL A 188 43.37 4.98 1.64
C VAL A 188 42.77 4.73 0.25
N LEU A 189 41.69 5.43 -0.09
CA LEU A 189 41.09 5.38 -1.44
C LEU A 189 42.10 5.77 -2.51
N ASP A 190 42.79 6.90 -2.32
CA ASP A 190 43.82 7.39 -3.25
C ASP A 190 44.93 6.34 -3.45
N ALA A 191 45.38 5.70 -2.37
CA ALA A 191 46.38 4.64 -2.42
C ALA A 191 45.89 3.38 -3.15
N CYS A 192 44.63 2.96 -2.91
CA CYS A 192 44.01 1.83 -3.62
C CYS A 192 43.96 2.08 -5.14
N ILE A 193 43.56 3.29 -5.55
CA ILE A 193 43.51 3.68 -6.97
C ILE A 193 44.93 3.68 -7.57
N ALA A 194 45.92 4.22 -6.86
CA ALA A 194 47.32 4.21 -7.31
C ALA A 194 47.89 2.78 -7.47
N ARG A 195 47.44 1.82 -6.67
CA ARG A 195 47.80 0.39 -6.79
C ARG A 195 47.04 -0.36 -7.89
N GLY A 196 46.14 0.31 -8.61
CA GLY A 196 45.34 -0.30 -9.67
C GLY A 196 44.25 -1.24 -9.14
N GLU A 197 43.91 -1.15 -7.86
CA GLU A 197 42.82 -1.93 -7.28
C GLU A 197 41.49 -1.52 -7.91
N ARG A 198 40.55 -2.47 -7.95
CA ARG A 198 39.20 -2.28 -8.52
C ARG A 198 38.17 -2.76 -7.49
N ARG A 199 36.97 -2.17 -7.49
CA ARG A 199 35.82 -2.50 -6.60
C ARG A 199 35.92 -2.00 -5.15
N MET A 200 34.77 -1.61 -4.60
CA MET A 200 34.61 -1.12 -3.23
C MET A 200 35.03 -2.11 -2.13
N ARG A 201 34.92 -3.43 -2.38
CA ARG A 201 35.33 -4.45 -1.38
C ARG A 201 36.83 -4.40 -1.05
N ASN A 202 37.68 -3.97 -1.98
CA ASN A 202 39.11 -3.85 -1.75
C ASN A 202 39.44 -2.61 -0.92
N PHE A 203 38.75 -1.49 -1.18
CA PHE A 203 38.81 -0.31 -0.32
C PHE A 203 38.44 -0.64 1.13
N GLN A 204 37.34 -1.36 1.36
CA GLN A 204 36.91 -1.77 2.70
C GLN A 204 37.99 -2.60 3.43
N ARG A 205 38.63 -3.55 2.73
CA ARG A 205 39.77 -4.31 3.26
C ARG A 205 40.98 -3.44 3.58
N ALA A 206 41.30 -2.51 2.69
CA ALA A 206 42.43 -1.61 2.86
C ALA A 206 42.28 -0.72 4.10
N LEU A 207 41.06 -0.26 4.42
CA LEU A 207 40.82 0.51 5.64
C LEU A 207 41.25 -0.25 6.90
N VAL A 208 40.97 -1.57 6.95
CA VAL A 208 41.36 -2.44 8.08
C VAL A 208 42.89 -2.60 8.12
N VAL A 209 43.51 -2.87 6.96
CA VAL A 209 44.97 -3.06 6.83
C VAL A 209 45.75 -1.81 7.24
N GLU A 210 45.25 -0.62 6.89
CA GLU A 210 45.85 0.68 7.25
C GLU A 210 45.56 1.09 8.71
N GLY A 211 44.86 0.25 9.48
CA GLY A 211 44.67 0.44 10.92
C GLY A 211 43.70 1.56 11.30
N LEU A 212 42.76 1.92 10.41
CA LEU A 212 41.73 2.90 10.73
C LEU A 212 40.76 2.37 11.80
N GLN A 213 40.17 3.27 12.59
CA GLN A 213 39.13 2.92 13.54
C GLN A 213 37.80 2.78 12.80
N ILE A 214 37.39 1.53 12.58
CA ILE A 214 36.19 1.19 11.83
C ILE A 214 35.24 0.45 12.76
N GLU A 215 34.03 0.98 12.89
CA GLU A 215 32.93 0.32 13.60
C GLU A 215 31.83 -0.10 12.60
N ALA A 216 31.07 -1.12 12.95
CA ALA A 216 29.92 -1.59 12.19
C ALA A 216 28.62 -1.16 12.88
N TYR A 217 27.63 -0.76 12.08
CA TYR A 217 26.30 -0.42 12.54
C TYR A 217 25.26 -1.36 11.92
N PRO A 218 24.57 -2.18 12.72
CA PRO A 218 23.55 -3.09 12.20
C PRO A 218 22.33 -2.31 11.68
N LEU A 219 21.98 -2.58 10.43
CA LEU A 219 20.76 -2.13 9.77
C LEU A 219 19.95 -3.38 9.43
N THR A 220 18.64 -3.31 9.69
CA THR A 220 17.75 -4.42 9.42
C THR A 220 17.44 -4.48 7.93
N HIS A 221 17.45 -5.70 7.38
CA HIS A 221 16.91 -6.01 6.05
C HIS A 221 17.34 -5.07 4.92
N VAL A 222 18.64 -4.79 4.80
CA VAL A 222 19.19 -4.02 3.67
C VAL A 222 19.47 -4.95 2.49
N PHE A 223 19.06 -4.55 1.29
CA PHE A 223 19.29 -5.31 0.06
C PHE A 223 19.31 -4.39 -1.17
N ASP A 224 19.90 -4.85 -2.27
CA ASP A 224 20.03 -4.08 -3.50
C ASP A 224 18.93 -4.46 -4.52
N ILE A 225 18.44 -3.49 -5.30
CA ILE A 225 17.54 -3.75 -6.43
C ILE A 225 18.36 -4.26 -7.63
N ASP A 226 18.54 -5.57 -7.76
CA ASP A 226 19.27 -6.18 -8.89
C ASP A 226 18.34 -6.89 -9.89
N HIS A 227 17.21 -7.39 -9.42
CA HIS A 227 16.20 -8.11 -10.21
C HIS A 227 14.82 -7.44 -10.10
N ALA A 228 13.94 -7.70 -11.07
CA ALA A 228 12.56 -7.24 -11.07
C ALA A 228 11.76 -7.80 -9.88
N SER A 229 12.17 -8.95 -9.33
CA SER A 229 11.61 -9.46 -8.07
C SER A 229 11.93 -8.56 -6.88
N ASP A 230 13.08 -7.90 -6.86
CA ASP A 230 13.50 -7.07 -5.73
C ASP A 230 12.71 -5.77 -5.66
N ILE A 231 12.27 -5.24 -6.82
CA ILE A 231 11.31 -4.12 -6.88
C ILE A 231 10.04 -4.48 -6.13
N ARG A 232 9.45 -5.65 -6.42
CA ARG A 232 8.24 -6.14 -5.73
C ARG A 232 8.47 -6.37 -4.23
N LYS A 233 9.65 -6.89 -3.85
CA LYS A 233 10.04 -7.05 -2.44
C LYS A 233 10.14 -5.68 -1.74
N ALA A 234 10.67 -4.66 -2.41
CA ALA A 234 10.80 -3.32 -1.85
C ALA A 234 9.44 -2.60 -1.73
N GLU A 235 8.57 -2.76 -2.72
CA GLU A 235 7.21 -2.20 -2.74
C GLU A 235 6.35 -2.75 -1.60
N SER A 236 6.40 -4.07 -1.37
CA SER A 236 5.64 -4.68 -0.28
C SER A 236 6.06 -4.20 1.12
N ARG A 237 7.31 -3.74 1.27
CA ARG A 237 7.86 -3.21 2.52
C ARG A 237 7.58 -1.73 2.73
N CYS A 238 7.57 -0.93 1.67
CA CYS A 238 7.26 0.50 1.76
C CYS A 238 5.75 0.74 1.93
N CYS A 239 4.91 -0.23 1.58
CA CYS A 239 3.48 -0.03 1.68
C CYS A 239 3.01 -0.04 3.14
N ARG A 240 2.27 1.00 3.52
CA ARG A 240 1.59 1.12 4.82
C ARG A 240 0.18 0.54 4.79
N CYS A 241 -0.27 0.05 3.63
CA CYS A 241 -1.63 -0.39 3.38
C CYS A 241 -1.70 -1.86 2.92
N LEU A 242 -2.72 -2.59 3.37
CA LEU A 242 -3.08 -3.91 2.85
C LEU A 242 -4.51 -3.88 2.33
N LEU A 243 -4.75 -4.51 1.18
CA LEU A 243 -6.09 -4.63 0.61
C LEU A 243 -6.55 -6.09 0.70
N ILE A 244 -7.76 -6.33 1.20
CA ILE A 244 -8.28 -7.69 1.37
C ILE A 244 -9.46 -7.93 0.43
N GLN A 245 -9.29 -8.88 -0.48
CA GLN A 245 -10.33 -9.40 -1.34
C GLN A 245 -11.19 -10.41 -0.59
N ARG A 246 -12.51 -10.23 -0.68
CA ARG A 246 -13.47 -11.15 -0.07
C ARG A 246 -13.51 -12.50 -0.77
N ALA A 247 -13.85 -13.55 -0.02
CA ALA A 247 -13.97 -14.90 -0.55
C ALA A 247 -15.03 -14.98 -1.66
N ARG A 248 -14.82 -15.86 -2.64
CA ARG A 248 -15.68 -15.95 -3.85
C ARG A 248 -17.16 -16.16 -3.55
N CYS A 249 -17.50 -16.88 -2.48
CA CYS A 249 -18.88 -17.11 -2.07
C CYS A 249 -19.63 -15.82 -1.68
N PHE A 250 -18.92 -14.75 -1.31
CA PHE A 250 -19.50 -13.46 -0.97
C PHE A 250 -19.56 -12.48 -2.16
N SER A 251 -19.07 -12.88 -3.34
CA SER A 251 -19.05 -12.07 -4.57
C SER A 251 -19.70 -12.77 -5.77
N PRO A 252 -20.91 -13.36 -5.64
CA PRO A 252 -21.55 -14.06 -6.76
C PRO A 252 -21.72 -13.10 -7.95
N HIS A 253 -21.19 -13.51 -9.12
CA HIS A 253 -21.15 -12.73 -10.36
C HIS A 253 -20.48 -11.34 -10.25
N SER A 254 -19.63 -11.12 -9.24
CA SER A 254 -18.97 -9.82 -8.99
C SER A 254 -17.51 -9.93 -8.60
N VAL A 255 -16.91 -11.14 -8.60
CA VAL A 255 -15.49 -11.37 -8.23
C VAL A 255 -14.55 -10.42 -8.98
N ASP A 256 -14.71 -10.30 -10.30
CA ASP A 256 -13.84 -9.45 -11.12
C ASP A 256 -14.09 -7.96 -10.87
N LYS A 257 -15.35 -7.57 -10.59
CA LYS A 257 -15.71 -6.19 -10.26
C LYS A 257 -15.10 -5.78 -8.90
N ASP A 258 -15.19 -6.67 -7.91
CA ASP A 258 -14.60 -6.49 -6.58
C ASP A 258 -13.07 -6.44 -6.64
N PHE A 259 -12.44 -7.32 -7.42
CA PHE A 259 -11.00 -7.27 -7.61
C PHE A 259 -10.56 -5.96 -8.28
N ALA A 260 -11.32 -5.50 -9.27
CA ALA A 260 -10.95 -4.32 -10.02
C ALA A 260 -11.04 -3.03 -9.18
N VAL A 261 -11.89 -2.95 -8.15
CA VAL A 261 -11.86 -1.85 -7.16
C VAL A 261 -10.62 -1.89 -6.28
N LEU A 262 -10.20 -3.07 -5.83
CA LEU A 262 -8.94 -3.21 -5.09
C LEU A 262 -7.72 -2.90 -5.95
N GLN A 263 -7.72 -3.24 -7.24
CA GLN A 263 -6.64 -2.87 -8.16
C GLN A 263 -6.53 -1.36 -8.34
N ALA A 264 -7.65 -0.64 -8.49
CA ALA A 264 -7.62 0.82 -8.58
C ALA A 264 -7.07 1.45 -7.30
N LEU A 265 -7.49 0.93 -6.13
CA LEU A 265 -7.00 1.39 -4.83
C LEU A 265 -5.51 1.09 -4.65
N SER A 266 -5.06 -0.11 -5.04
CA SER A 266 -3.66 -0.52 -5.00
C SER A 266 -2.77 0.44 -5.76
N ARG A 267 -3.15 0.79 -7.01
CA ARG A 267 -2.42 1.78 -7.82
C ARG A 267 -2.34 3.14 -7.14
N GLN A 268 -3.42 3.60 -6.52
CA GLN A 268 -3.44 4.89 -5.83
C GLN A 268 -2.55 4.88 -4.57
N LEU A 269 -2.45 3.75 -3.88
CA LEU A 269 -1.65 3.57 -2.66
C LEU A 269 -0.23 3.07 -2.96
N GLY A 270 0.33 3.44 -4.13
CA GLY A 270 1.71 3.11 -4.48
C GLY A 270 1.99 1.63 -4.69
N GLY A 271 0.98 0.83 -5.09
CA GLY A 271 1.12 -0.60 -5.31
C GLY A 271 0.82 -1.45 -4.07
N ALA A 272 -0.15 -1.04 -3.24
CA ALA A 272 -0.50 -1.79 -2.04
C ALA A 272 -0.85 -3.26 -2.32
N PRO A 273 -0.32 -4.23 -1.56
CA PRO A 273 -0.59 -5.64 -1.77
C PRO A 273 -2.07 -5.96 -1.61
N ILE A 274 -2.57 -6.86 -2.46
CA ILE A 274 -3.91 -7.43 -2.40
C ILE A 274 -3.79 -8.88 -1.97
N VAL A 275 -4.51 -9.27 -0.92
CA VAL A 275 -4.57 -10.66 -0.41
C VAL A 275 -6.01 -11.13 -0.36
N SER A 276 -6.22 -12.41 -0.56
CA SER A 276 -7.53 -13.07 -0.44
C SER A 276 -7.81 -13.54 0.99
N GLU A 277 -9.09 -13.71 1.33
CA GLU A 277 -9.47 -14.35 2.60
C GLU A 277 -8.88 -15.77 2.73
N GLU A 278 -8.76 -16.49 1.62
CA GLU A 278 -8.15 -17.82 1.57
C GLU A 278 -6.68 -17.78 2.00
N GLU A 279 -5.90 -16.80 1.54
CA GLU A 279 -4.51 -16.60 1.97
C GLU A 279 -4.41 -16.26 3.46
N ILE A 280 -5.34 -15.46 3.98
CA ILE A 280 -5.41 -15.17 5.43
C ILE A 280 -5.63 -16.46 6.21
N THR A 281 -6.60 -17.28 5.80
CA THR A 281 -6.86 -18.58 6.46
C THR A 281 -5.71 -19.57 6.33
N ALA A 282 -4.85 -19.41 5.30
CA ALA A 282 -3.64 -20.21 5.11
C ALA A 282 -2.44 -19.75 5.96
N GLY A 283 -2.61 -18.72 6.81
CA GLY A 283 -1.58 -18.28 7.76
C GLY A 283 -0.77 -17.06 7.31
N TYR A 284 -1.36 -16.19 6.49
CA TYR A 284 -0.73 -14.93 6.08
C TYR A 284 -0.18 -14.14 7.28
N GLN A 285 1.08 -13.71 7.17
CA GLN A 285 1.76 -12.91 8.19
C GLN A 285 1.72 -11.43 7.77
N LEU A 286 1.16 -10.58 8.62
CA LEU A 286 1.07 -9.14 8.34
C LEU A 286 2.47 -8.50 8.46
N PRO A 287 2.96 -7.79 7.43
CA PRO A 287 4.18 -7.00 7.56
C PRO A 287 4.04 -5.88 8.60
N GLU A 288 5.08 -5.62 9.41
CA GLU A 288 5.05 -4.60 10.48
C GLU A 288 4.84 -3.16 9.96
N SER A 289 5.17 -2.92 8.70
CA SER A 289 4.97 -1.64 8.00
C SER A 289 3.49 -1.31 7.81
N ILE A 290 2.60 -2.31 7.78
CA ILE A 290 1.17 -2.09 7.53
C ILE A 290 0.53 -1.43 8.74
N LYS A 291 -0.08 -0.27 8.52
CA LYS A 291 -0.83 0.51 9.52
C LYS A 291 -2.31 0.61 9.20
N THR A 292 -2.68 0.47 7.93
CA THR A 292 -4.06 0.60 7.44
C THR A 292 -4.44 -0.62 6.61
N ILE A 293 -5.64 -1.15 6.80
CA ILE A 293 -6.19 -2.26 6.03
C ILE A 293 -7.53 -1.83 5.44
N TYR A 294 -7.67 -2.01 4.14
CA TYR A 294 -8.93 -1.85 3.44
C TYR A 294 -9.52 -3.23 3.18
N SER A 295 -10.55 -3.59 3.93
CA SER A 295 -11.06 -4.95 3.95
C SER A 295 -12.42 -5.08 3.28
N MET A 296 -12.54 -6.04 2.36
CA MET A 296 -13.83 -6.53 1.87
C MET A 296 -14.29 -7.81 2.59
N ALA A 297 -13.46 -8.35 3.50
CA ALA A 297 -13.60 -9.69 4.07
C ALA A 297 -14.92 -9.89 4.83
N ARG A 298 -15.48 -11.11 4.74
CA ARG A 298 -16.76 -11.46 5.38
C ARG A 298 -16.78 -12.81 6.11
N SER A 299 -15.78 -13.66 5.93
CA SER A 299 -15.70 -14.92 6.69
C SER A 299 -15.36 -14.65 8.15
N GLU A 300 -15.92 -15.44 9.08
CA GLU A 300 -15.59 -15.29 10.50
C GLU A 300 -14.11 -15.56 10.80
N ALA A 301 -13.44 -16.41 10.01
CA ALA A 301 -12.01 -16.64 10.16
C ALA A 301 -11.19 -15.37 9.85
N ALA A 302 -11.48 -14.72 8.71
CA ALA A 302 -10.80 -13.48 8.34
C ALA A 302 -11.17 -12.32 9.27
N LEU A 303 -12.45 -12.18 9.65
CA LEU A 303 -12.90 -11.15 10.59
C LEU A 303 -12.32 -11.35 12.00
N SER A 304 -12.12 -12.60 12.43
CA SER A 304 -11.46 -12.87 13.72
C SER A 304 -9.98 -12.47 13.67
N TRP A 305 -9.27 -12.80 12.58
CA TRP A 305 -7.89 -12.37 12.37
C TRP A 305 -7.77 -10.84 12.31
N LEU A 306 -8.63 -10.16 11.56
CA LEU A 306 -8.65 -8.70 11.51
C LEU A 306 -8.91 -8.06 12.87
N SER A 307 -9.79 -8.66 13.68
CA SER A 307 -10.11 -8.13 15.01
C SER A 307 -8.90 -8.15 15.96
N THR A 308 -7.99 -9.12 15.83
CA THR A 308 -6.74 -9.11 16.61
C THR A 308 -5.79 -7.99 16.18
N LEU A 309 -5.77 -7.68 14.88
CA LEU A 309 -4.98 -6.57 14.34
C LEU A 309 -5.55 -5.20 14.74
N GLU A 310 -6.88 -5.05 14.74
CA GLU A 310 -7.56 -3.87 15.28
C GLU A 310 -7.16 -3.63 16.75
N ALA A 311 -7.16 -4.69 17.57
CA ALA A 311 -6.73 -4.63 18.96
C ALA A 311 -5.24 -4.29 19.12
N ALA A 312 -4.40 -4.61 18.14
CA ALA A 312 -2.99 -4.25 18.07
C ALA A 312 -2.74 -2.82 17.54
N GLY A 313 -3.79 -2.07 17.19
CA GLY A 313 -3.72 -0.68 16.74
C GLY A 313 -3.63 -0.50 15.22
N VAL A 314 -3.84 -1.56 14.44
CA VAL A 314 -3.97 -1.45 12.98
C VAL A 314 -5.34 -0.86 12.65
N THR A 315 -5.37 0.15 11.77
CA THR A 315 -6.63 0.76 11.32
C THR A 315 -7.28 -0.10 10.25
N VAL A 316 -8.47 -0.65 10.50
CA VAL A 316 -9.24 -1.38 9.49
C VAL A 316 -10.41 -0.51 9.03
N ILE A 317 -10.44 -0.18 7.73
CA ILE A 317 -11.57 0.53 7.13
C ILE A 317 -12.70 -0.46 6.88
N ASN A 318 -13.91 -0.07 7.31
CA ASN A 318 -15.01 -0.97 7.62
C ASN A 318 -14.58 -1.99 8.70
N PRO A 319 -14.49 -1.56 9.97
CA PRO A 319 -14.00 -2.41 11.05
C PRO A 319 -14.84 -3.68 11.20
N THR A 320 -14.24 -4.72 11.77
CA THR A 320 -14.88 -6.05 11.88
C THR A 320 -16.19 -6.03 12.64
N ALA A 321 -16.31 -5.14 13.63
CA ALA A 321 -17.57 -4.92 14.36
C ALA A 321 -18.67 -4.36 13.45
N GLY A 322 -18.31 -3.47 12.52
CA GLY A 322 -19.25 -2.90 11.55
C GLY A 322 -19.71 -3.91 10.51
N VAL A 323 -18.78 -4.69 9.95
CA VAL A 323 -19.11 -5.78 9.02
C VAL A 323 -20.07 -6.79 9.67
N ARG A 324 -19.83 -7.17 10.94
CA ARG A 324 -20.76 -8.03 11.70
C ARG A 324 -22.11 -7.35 11.98
N ALA A 325 -22.12 -6.03 12.20
CA ALA A 325 -23.36 -5.28 12.38
C ALA A 325 -24.19 -5.19 11.09
N CYS A 326 -23.58 -5.34 9.90
CA CYS A 326 -24.25 -5.38 8.61
C CYS A 326 -25.00 -6.69 8.30
N GLN A 327 -25.26 -7.55 9.29
CA GLN A 327 -26.23 -8.64 9.15
C GLN A 327 -27.61 -8.06 8.84
N ARG A 328 -28.30 -8.59 7.81
CA ARG A 328 -29.51 -7.97 7.25
C ARG A 328 -30.64 -7.84 8.28
N SER A 329 -30.77 -8.79 9.21
CA SER A 329 -31.72 -8.70 10.32
C SER A 329 -31.40 -7.57 11.30
N ASN A 330 -30.12 -7.39 11.62
CA ASN A 330 -29.66 -6.28 12.45
C ASN A 330 -29.85 -4.92 11.73
N ILE A 331 -29.55 -4.82 10.45
CA ILE A 331 -29.82 -3.61 9.64
C ILE A 331 -31.29 -3.24 9.73
N ASN A 332 -32.20 -4.20 9.48
CA ASN A 332 -33.63 -3.96 9.54
C ASN A 332 -34.06 -3.48 10.94
N LYS A 333 -33.56 -4.12 12.01
CA LYS A 333 -33.82 -3.73 13.39
C LYS A 333 -33.33 -2.31 13.71
N VAL A 334 -32.11 -1.97 13.33
CA VAL A 334 -31.52 -0.64 13.55
C VAL A 334 -32.31 0.43 12.79
N MET A 335 -32.65 0.17 11.53
CA MET A 335 -33.45 1.09 10.73
C MET A 335 -34.85 1.32 11.31
N GLN A 336 -35.52 0.27 11.81
CA GLN A 336 -36.82 0.41 12.48
C GLN A 336 -36.70 1.26 13.76
N MET A 337 -35.69 0.99 14.60
CA MET A 337 -35.45 1.69 15.86
C MET A 337 -35.16 3.18 15.67
N HIS A 338 -34.51 3.54 14.56
CA HIS A 338 -34.12 4.92 14.23
C HIS A 338 -35.06 5.60 13.22
N HIS A 339 -36.21 4.98 12.93
CA HIS A 339 -37.23 5.50 12.01
C HIS A 339 -36.70 5.83 10.60
N LEU A 340 -35.72 5.05 10.12
CA LEU A 340 -35.20 5.18 8.75
C LEU A 340 -36.19 4.59 7.73
N PRO A 341 -36.21 5.09 6.47
CA PRO A 341 -37.18 4.64 5.47
C PRO A 341 -36.99 3.17 5.09
N LEU A 342 -37.92 2.32 5.54
CA LEU A 342 -37.95 0.89 5.30
C LEU A 342 -39.20 0.47 4.51
N PRO A 343 -39.14 -0.66 3.77
CA PRO A 343 -40.34 -1.31 3.28
C PRO A 343 -41.27 -1.69 4.44
N PRO A 344 -42.60 -1.63 4.23
CA PRO A 344 -43.53 -2.10 5.24
C PRO A 344 -43.48 -3.64 5.37
N ASP A 345 -43.96 -4.17 6.49
CA ASP A 345 -44.01 -5.62 6.72
C ASP A 345 -45.11 -6.31 5.89
N ALA A 346 -46.15 -5.55 5.49
CA ALA A 346 -47.31 -6.03 4.74
C ALA A 346 -47.63 -5.12 3.54
N GLY A 347 -48.13 -5.71 2.45
CA GLY A 347 -48.50 -5.02 1.23
C GLY A 347 -49.33 -5.90 0.28
N ALA A 348 -49.89 -5.30 -0.76
CA ALA A 348 -50.75 -5.99 -1.74
C ALA A 348 -49.97 -6.57 -2.94
N ASP A 349 -48.75 -6.10 -3.18
CA ASP A 349 -47.98 -6.39 -4.40
C ASP A 349 -46.95 -7.52 -4.22
N GLY A 350 -47.15 -8.35 -3.18
CA GLY A 350 -46.26 -9.46 -2.84
C GLY A 350 -45.18 -9.10 -1.82
N TYR A 351 -44.24 -10.03 -1.63
CA TYR A 351 -43.28 -10.04 -0.53
C TYR A 351 -41.89 -10.44 -1.00
N TRP A 352 -40.88 -9.97 -0.30
CA TRP A 352 -39.49 -10.39 -0.43
C TRP A 352 -39.09 -11.18 0.80
N VAL A 353 -38.62 -12.41 0.57
CA VAL A 353 -38.02 -13.25 1.61
C VAL A 353 -36.52 -13.20 1.44
N LYS A 354 -35.81 -12.81 2.50
CA LYS A 354 -34.36 -12.64 2.49
C LYS A 354 -33.75 -13.41 3.66
N ARG A 355 -32.57 -14.01 3.46
CA ARG A 355 -31.75 -14.46 4.59
C ARG A 355 -31.36 -13.26 5.47
N GLY A 356 -31.56 -13.40 6.77
CA GLY A 356 -31.27 -12.37 7.77
C GLY A 356 -29.84 -12.44 8.31
N ASP A 357 -29.29 -13.64 8.37
CA ASP A 357 -27.99 -13.96 9.00
C ASP A 357 -26.75 -13.44 8.26
N GLY A 358 -26.91 -12.85 7.06
CA GLY A 358 -25.79 -12.31 6.30
C GLY A 358 -26.11 -11.88 4.87
N ALA A 359 -25.07 -11.68 4.08
CA ALA A 359 -25.18 -11.33 2.66
C ALA A 359 -25.70 -12.51 1.81
N ALA A 360 -26.37 -12.19 0.70
CA ALA A 360 -26.84 -13.19 -0.25
C ALA A 360 -25.65 -13.85 -0.98
N GLN A 361 -25.62 -15.18 -0.98
CA GLN A 361 -24.59 -16.01 -1.63
C GLN A 361 -25.13 -16.73 -2.87
N SER A 362 -26.45 -16.94 -2.95
CA SER A 362 -27.14 -17.45 -4.13
C SER A 362 -28.43 -16.66 -4.42
N LYS A 363 -29.02 -16.87 -5.61
CA LYS A 363 -30.31 -16.27 -5.97
C LYS A 363 -31.42 -16.68 -5.00
N ASP A 364 -31.37 -17.89 -4.47
CA ASP A 364 -32.38 -18.41 -3.55
C ASP A 364 -32.30 -17.81 -2.13
N ASP A 365 -31.30 -16.96 -1.85
CA ASP A 365 -31.17 -16.24 -0.58
C ASP A 365 -32.05 -14.98 -0.52
N VAL A 366 -32.52 -14.49 -1.67
CA VAL A 366 -33.43 -13.35 -1.81
C VAL A 366 -34.48 -13.69 -2.87
N ARG A 367 -35.73 -13.91 -2.45
CA ARG A 367 -36.78 -14.38 -3.34
C ARG A 367 -38.03 -13.53 -3.26
N PHE A 368 -38.51 -13.10 -4.42
CA PHE A 368 -39.83 -12.50 -4.58
C PHE A 368 -40.94 -13.56 -4.50
N CYS A 369 -42.00 -13.25 -3.77
CA CYS A 369 -43.16 -14.09 -3.53
C CYS A 369 -44.43 -13.28 -3.84
N LYS A 370 -45.17 -13.69 -4.87
CA LYS A 370 -46.37 -12.98 -5.32
C LYS A 370 -47.55 -13.03 -4.33
N ASP A 371 -47.58 -14.04 -3.46
CA ASP A 371 -48.67 -14.31 -2.52
C ASP A 371 -48.15 -14.98 -1.23
N GLU A 372 -49.06 -15.16 -0.26
CA GLU A 372 -48.74 -15.74 1.05
C GLU A 372 -48.31 -17.23 0.97
N GLU A 373 -48.83 -17.97 -0.01
CA GLU A 373 -48.46 -19.37 -0.22
C GLU A 373 -47.01 -19.48 -0.69
N ALA A 374 -46.62 -18.70 -1.70
CA ALA A 374 -45.24 -18.62 -2.17
C ALA A 374 -44.29 -18.14 -1.05
N LEU A 375 -44.75 -17.21 -0.22
CA LEU A 375 -44.01 -16.72 0.96
C LEU A 375 -43.77 -17.83 1.99
N ALA A 376 -44.80 -18.62 2.32
CA ALA A 376 -44.68 -19.75 3.24
C ALA A 376 -43.72 -20.82 2.72
N GLN A 377 -43.77 -21.12 1.41
CA GLN A 377 -42.86 -22.06 0.77
C GLN A 377 -41.41 -21.54 0.81
N ALA A 378 -41.17 -20.28 0.42
CA ALA A 378 -39.83 -19.69 0.42
C ALA A 378 -39.18 -19.68 1.82
N LYS A 379 -39.97 -19.42 2.87
CA LYS A 379 -39.50 -19.54 4.27
C LYS A 379 -39.11 -20.97 4.62
N THR A 380 -39.87 -21.95 4.15
CA THR A 380 -39.58 -23.37 4.38
C THR A 380 -38.30 -23.79 3.66
N ASP A 381 -38.12 -23.35 2.42
CA ASP A 381 -36.92 -23.64 1.61
C ASP A 381 -35.65 -23.09 2.28
N LEU A 382 -35.68 -21.85 2.80
CA LEU A 382 -34.56 -21.26 3.54
C LEU A 382 -34.24 -22.04 4.82
N ARG A 383 -35.26 -22.44 5.59
CA ARG A 383 -35.07 -23.23 6.81
C ARG A 383 -34.48 -24.61 6.53
N GLN A 384 -34.89 -25.26 5.44
CA GLN A 384 -34.31 -26.55 5.02
C GLN A 384 -32.83 -26.42 4.66
N ARG A 385 -32.42 -25.24 4.16
CA ARG A 385 -31.01 -24.89 3.92
C ARG A 385 -30.25 -24.46 5.18
N GLY A 386 -30.90 -24.46 6.36
CA GLY A 386 -30.30 -24.08 7.65
C GLY A 386 -30.39 -22.60 7.99
N VAL A 387 -31.01 -21.77 7.14
CA VAL A 387 -31.20 -20.33 7.39
C VAL A 387 -32.43 -20.15 8.27
N THR A 388 -32.22 -19.84 9.54
CA THR A 388 -33.30 -19.67 10.54
C THR A 388 -33.67 -18.22 10.78
N ASP A 389 -32.70 -17.30 10.62
CA ASP A 389 -32.93 -15.86 10.62
C ASP A 389 -33.39 -15.41 9.23
N ILE A 390 -34.64 -14.96 9.12
CA ILE A 390 -35.31 -14.63 7.85
C ILE A 390 -36.02 -13.30 7.99
N ILE A 391 -35.79 -12.41 7.03
CA ILE A 391 -36.48 -11.13 6.90
C ILE A 391 -37.55 -11.23 5.82
N VAL A 392 -38.71 -10.65 6.12
CA VAL A 392 -39.81 -10.47 5.17
C VAL A 392 -40.09 -8.99 5.05
N GLN A 393 -40.16 -8.51 3.82
CA GLN A 393 -40.50 -7.12 3.50
C GLN A 393 -41.53 -7.13 2.39
N ALA A 394 -42.55 -6.28 2.47
CA ALA A 394 -43.49 -6.11 1.38
C ALA A 394 -42.77 -5.57 0.14
N HIS A 395 -43.21 -6.00 -1.03
CA HIS A 395 -42.74 -5.41 -2.28
C HIS A 395 -43.25 -3.97 -2.38
N VAL A 396 -42.34 -3.09 -2.78
CA VAL A 396 -42.63 -1.68 -3.02
C VAL A 396 -42.41 -1.41 -4.50
N GLN A 397 -43.46 -0.90 -5.15
CA GLN A 397 -43.41 -0.46 -6.53
C GLN A 397 -42.73 0.91 -6.64
N GLY A 398 -41.84 1.05 -7.61
CA GLY A 398 -41.13 2.29 -7.89
C GLY A 398 -39.79 2.05 -8.56
N ASP A 399 -39.05 3.12 -8.78
CA ASP A 399 -37.75 3.05 -9.46
C ASP A 399 -36.69 2.48 -8.52
N LEU A 400 -35.97 1.46 -8.98
CA LEU A 400 -34.80 0.96 -8.28
C LEU A 400 -33.62 1.92 -8.48
N VAL A 401 -33.06 2.39 -7.38
CA VAL A 401 -31.88 3.25 -7.33
C VAL A 401 -30.79 2.58 -6.51
N LYS A 402 -29.60 2.41 -7.10
CA LYS A 402 -28.40 1.99 -6.37
C LYS A 402 -27.66 3.22 -5.89
N PHE A 403 -27.30 3.25 -4.61
CA PHE A 403 -26.53 4.33 -4.02
C PHE A 403 -25.19 3.85 -3.46
N TYR A 404 -24.21 4.73 -3.47
CA TYR A 404 -22.84 4.48 -3.02
C TYR A 404 -22.34 5.68 -2.24
N GLY A 405 -21.63 5.45 -1.14
CA GLY A 405 -21.11 6.53 -0.30
C GLY A 405 -19.83 6.20 0.43
N VAL A 406 -19.06 7.26 0.73
CA VAL A 406 -17.91 7.21 1.63
C VAL A 406 -18.12 8.30 2.69
N GLU A 407 -18.43 7.86 3.90
CA GLU A 407 -18.70 8.73 5.04
C GLU A 407 -17.49 9.65 5.29
N GLY A 408 -17.76 10.96 5.39
CA GLY A 408 -16.73 11.97 5.68
C GLY A 408 -15.88 12.43 4.48
N ALA A 409 -16.07 11.86 3.29
CA ALA A 409 -15.32 12.25 2.07
C ALA A 409 -16.10 13.16 1.09
N ASP A 410 -17.34 13.54 1.46
CA ASP A 410 -18.33 14.18 0.58
C ASP A 410 -18.56 13.44 -0.75
N PHE A 411 -18.59 12.11 -0.66
CA PHE A 411 -18.84 11.24 -1.80
C PHE A 411 -20.17 10.51 -1.63
N PHE A 412 -21.12 10.80 -2.52
CA PHE A 412 -22.39 10.07 -2.64
C PHE A 412 -22.85 10.06 -4.10
N ARG A 413 -23.22 8.88 -4.63
CA ARG A 413 -23.67 8.71 -6.02
C ARG A 413 -24.89 7.80 -6.08
N CYS A 414 -25.82 8.12 -6.97
CA CYS A 414 -27.01 7.31 -7.26
C CYS A 414 -27.05 6.93 -8.74
N TYR A 415 -27.49 5.71 -9.04
CA TYR A 415 -27.60 5.19 -10.40
C TYR A 415 -28.86 4.34 -10.55
N TYR A 416 -29.49 4.40 -11.71
CA TYR A 416 -30.62 3.54 -12.06
C TYR A 416 -30.11 2.33 -12.86
N PRO A 417 -30.27 1.09 -12.39
CA PRO A 417 -29.76 -0.10 -13.09
C PRO A 417 -30.30 -0.30 -14.50
N THR A 418 -31.49 0.26 -14.78
CA THR A 418 -32.14 0.12 -16.08
C THR A 418 -31.61 1.09 -17.13
N ASP A 419 -30.80 2.09 -16.75
CA ASP A 419 -30.25 3.06 -17.69
C ASP A 419 -29.10 2.48 -18.54
N ASP A 420 -28.35 1.52 -17.98
CA ASP A 420 -27.17 0.91 -18.61
C ASP A 420 -27.26 -0.62 -18.75
N GLY A 421 -28.32 -1.24 -18.23
CA GLY A 421 -28.62 -2.67 -18.40
C GLY A 421 -27.82 -3.62 -17.50
N GLU A 422 -27.10 -3.12 -16.47
CA GLU A 422 -26.36 -3.97 -15.54
C GLU A 422 -27.25 -4.51 -14.40
N THR A 423 -27.51 -5.82 -14.42
CA THR A 423 -28.28 -6.53 -13.36
C THR A 423 -27.47 -7.64 -12.70
N LYS A 424 -27.56 -7.80 -11.36
CA LYS A 424 -26.82 -8.88 -10.65
C LYS A 424 -27.55 -10.23 -10.71
N PHE A 425 -28.88 -10.21 -10.56
CA PHE A 425 -29.73 -11.42 -10.61
C PHE A 425 -30.99 -11.26 -11.48
N GLY A 426 -31.18 -10.08 -12.08
CA GLY A 426 -32.31 -9.76 -12.97
C GLY A 426 -33.59 -9.38 -12.23
N ASP A 427 -33.54 -9.34 -10.88
CA ASP A 427 -34.67 -8.96 -10.03
C ASP A 427 -35.10 -7.50 -10.24
N GLU A 428 -34.19 -6.69 -10.80
CA GLU A 428 -34.44 -5.31 -11.21
C GLU A 428 -35.61 -5.21 -12.22
N ALA A 429 -35.89 -6.27 -13.00
CA ALA A 429 -37.01 -6.30 -13.95
C ALA A 429 -38.40 -6.31 -13.29
N LEU A 430 -38.52 -6.65 -12.00
CA LEU A 430 -39.81 -6.72 -11.31
C LEU A 430 -40.47 -5.34 -11.14
N ASN A 431 -39.66 -4.29 -11.02
CA ASN A 431 -40.15 -2.90 -10.98
C ASN A 431 -40.18 -2.23 -12.36
N GLY A 432 -39.81 -2.95 -13.42
CA GLY A 432 -39.75 -2.42 -14.78
C GLY A 432 -38.65 -1.39 -15.01
N THR A 433 -38.73 -0.69 -16.14
CA THR A 433 -37.79 0.39 -16.50
C THR A 433 -38.04 1.63 -15.64
N ALA A 434 -36.96 2.21 -15.11
CA ALA A 434 -37.03 3.41 -14.28
C ALA A 434 -37.75 4.56 -15.00
N GLN A 435 -38.69 5.19 -14.30
CA GLN A 435 -39.44 6.36 -14.75
C GLN A 435 -38.78 7.69 -14.35
N HIS A 436 -37.71 7.64 -13.57
CA HIS A 436 -36.97 8.78 -13.04
C HIS A 436 -37.85 9.70 -12.17
N TYR A 437 -38.60 9.11 -11.23
CA TYR A 437 -39.44 9.88 -10.30
C TYR A 437 -38.59 10.88 -9.49
N PRO A 438 -39.04 12.14 -9.33
CA PRO A 438 -38.29 13.14 -8.59
C PRO A 438 -38.25 12.82 -7.09
N PHE A 439 -37.06 12.80 -6.50
CA PHE A 439 -36.85 12.61 -5.07
C PHE A 439 -35.66 13.43 -4.56
N SER A 440 -35.52 13.55 -3.24
CA SER A 440 -34.38 14.26 -2.64
C SER A 440 -33.20 13.31 -2.45
N MET A 441 -32.19 13.41 -3.32
CA MET A 441 -30.92 12.71 -3.16
C MET A 441 -30.20 13.10 -1.87
N GLU A 442 -30.31 14.36 -1.45
CA GLU A 442 -29.71 14.85 -0.21
C GLU A 442 -30.30 14.16 1.03
N ARG A 443 -31.62 13.97 1.07
CA ARG A 443 -32.25 13.20 2.16
C ARG A 443 -31.82 11.73 2.14
N LEU A 444 -31.74 11.12 0.96
CA LEU A 444 -31.28 9.74 0.84
C LEU A 444 -29.83 9.60 1.33
N LYS A 445 -28.96 10.56 0.98
CA LYS A 445 -27.59 10.64 1.50
C LYS A 445 -27.58 10.73 3.03
N GLN A 446 -28.36 11.64 3.61
CA GLN A 446 -28.44 11.83 5.06
C GLN A 446 -28.91 10.57 5.79
N ASP A 447 -29.93 9.89 5.29
CA ASP A 447 -30.44 8.64 5.85
C ASP A 447 -29.41 7.50 5.73
N ALA A 448 -28.76 7.38 4.56
CA ALA A 448 -27.76 6.35 4.31
C ALA A 448 -26.49 6.57 5.17
N GLU A 449 -26.04 7.82 5.33
CA GLU A 449 -24.95 8.16 6.23
C GLU A 449 -25.32 7.98 7.71
N HIS A 450 -26.57 8.25 8.08
CA HIS A 450 -27.05 7.95 9.43
C HIS A 450 -26.96 6.45 9.70
N LEU A 451 -27.38 5.61 8.75
CA LEU A 451 -27.24 4.17 8.85
C LEU A 451 -25.77 3.72 8.87
N SER A 452 -24.92 4.30 8.03
CA SER A 452 -23.45 4.08 8.03
C SER A 452 -22.86 4.26 9.43
N ARG A 453 -23.17 5.38 10.09
CA ARG A 453 -22.70 5.70 11.43
C ARG A 453 -23.18 4.70 12.48
N LEU A 454 -24.45 4.31 12.43
CA LEU A 454 -25.04 3.34 13.35
C LEU A 454 -24.43 1.94 13.19
N LEU A 455 -24.00 1.59 11.97
CA LEU A 455 -23.38 0.31 11.64
C LEU A 455 -21.85 0.37 11.58
N HIS A 456 -21.23 1.51 11.89
CA HIS A 456 -19.77 1.71 11.79
C HIS A 456 -19.18 1.26 10.43
N THR A 457 -19.86 1.58 9.32
CA THR A 457 -19.51 1.10 7.98
C THR A 457 -19.30 2.27 7.02
N PRO A 458 -18.17 3.00 7.13
CA PRO A 458 -17.98 4.26 6.43
C PRO A 458 -17.84 4.14 4.91
N VAL A 459 -17.47 2.97 4.38
CA VAL A 459 -17.48 2.69 2.93
C VAL A 459 -18.67 1.77 2.64
N TYR A 460 -19.72 2.33 2.05
CA TYR A 460 -21.01 1.64 1.95
C TYR A 460 -21.68 1.83 0.58
N GLY A 461 -22.72 1.03 0.36
CA GLY A 461 -23.73 1.30 -0.65
C GLY A 461 -24.96 0.45 -0.42
N GLY A 462 -25.92 0.53 -1.31
CA GLY A 462 -27.19 -0.14 -1.12
C GLY A 462 -28.17 0.16 -2.24
N ASP A 463 -29.38 -0.34 -2.04
CA ASP A 463 -30.45 -0.26 -3.00
C ASP A 463 -31.67 0.41 -2.33
N ALA A 464 -32.33 1.30 -3.05
CA ALA A 464 -33.53 1.99 -2.62
C ALA A 464 -34.61 1.91 -3.71
N ILE A 465 -35.88 1.95 -3.31
CA ILE A 465 -37.01 2.12 -4.22
C ILE A 465 -37.58 3.51 -4.06
N VAL A 466 -37.61 4.28 -5.15
CA VAL A 466 -38.22 5.61 -5.23
C VAL A 466 -39.65 5.47 -5.78
N LYS A 467 -40.63 5.83 -4.96
CA LYS A 467 -42.05 5.76 -5.32
C LYS A 467 -42.44 6.96 -6.21
N SER A 468 -43.55 6.82 -6.92
CA SER A 468 -44.10 7.88 -7.80
C SER A 468 -44.44 9.19 -7.09
N ASN A 469 -44.64 9.17 -5.77
CA ASN A 469 -44.87 10.36 -4.96
C ASN A 469 -43.58 11.03 -4.43
N GLY A 470 -42.40 10.55 -4.86
CA GLY A 470 -41.09 11.09 -4.48
C GLY A 470 -40.57 10.65 -3.11
N THR A 471 -41.32 9.81 -2.38
CA THR A 471 -40.81 9.13 -1.17
C THR A 471 -40.00 7.89 -1.55
N TYR A 472 -39.07 7.46 -0.70
CA TYR A 472 -38.27 6.27 -0.96
C TYR A 472 -38.21 5.34 0.26
N VAL A 473 -37.78 4.11 0.02
CA VAL A 473 -37.41 3.14 1.05
C VAL A 473 -36.06 2.51 0.70
N ILE A 474 -35.21 2.28 1.70
CA ILE A 474 -33.95 1.55 1.53
C ILE A 474 -34.25 0.05 1.69
N ILE A 475 -33.97 -0.72 0.64
CA ILE A 475 -34.28 -2.17 0.58
C ILE A 475 -33.06 -3.05 0.82
N ASP A 476 -31.85 -2.49 0.68
CA ASP A 476 -30.59 -3.17 0.95
C ASP A 476 -29.49 -2.18 1.35
N PHE A 477 -28.55 -2.62 2.18
CA PHE A 477 -27.37 -1.85 2.60
C PHE A 477 -26.20 -2.81 2.77
N ASN A 478 -25.04 -2.46 2.22
CA ASN A 478 -23.88 -3.33 2.07
C ASN A 478 -22.60 -2.63 2.55
N ASP A 479 -21.79 -3.37 3.30
CA ASP A 479 -20.38 -3.07 3.52
C ASP A 479 -19.61 -3.27 2.21
N TRP A 480 -18.91 -2.22 1.77
CA TRP A 480 -17.98 -2.27 0.63
C TRP A 480 -18.56 -2.94 -0.64
N PRO A 481 -19.47 -2.27 -1.35
CA PRO A 481 -19.93 -2.73 -2.66
C PRO A 481 -18.81 -2.64 -3.72
N SER A 482 -19.07 -3.10 -4.94
CA SER A 482 -18.06 -3.11 -6.02
C SER A 482 -17.75 -1.73 -6.61
N PHE A 483 -18.57 -0.72 -6.34
CA PHE A 483 -18.48 0.65 -6.90
C PHE A 483 -18.28 0.68 -8.43
N SER A 484 -18.80 -0.31 -9.18
CA SER A 484 -18.45 -0.53 -10.59
C SER A 484 -18.59 0.73 -11.48
N ARG A 485 -19.56 1.59 -11.19
CA ARG A 485 -19.84 2.83 -11.94
C ARG A 485 -19.02 4.05 -11.53
N CYS A 486 -18.45 4.05 -10.33
CA CYS A 486 -17.77 5.21 -9.74
C CYS A 486 -16.50 4.85 -8.97
N ARG A 487 -15.87 3.72 -9.33
CA ARG A 487 -14.70 3.18 -8.67
C ARG A 487 -13.57 4.20 -8.56
N GLU A 488 -13.22 4.85 -9.67
CA GLU A 488 -12.09 5.79 -9.70
C GLU A 488 -12.35 6.98 -8.78
N GLU A 489 -13.58 7.53 -8.77
CA GLU A 489 -13.97 8.60 -7.86
C GLU A 489 -13.97 8.17 -6.39
N MET A 490 -14.48 6.96 -6.11
CA MET A 490 -14.48 6.41 -4.74
C MET A 490 -13.05 6.24 -4.24
N VAL A 491 -12.17 5.68 -5.05
CA VAL A 491 -10.76 5.44 -4.69
C VAL A 491 -10.05 6.74 -4.33
N MET A 492 -10.35 7.85 -5.00
CA MET A 492 -9.79 9.17 -4.66
C MET A 492 -10.13 9.65 -3.24
N CYS A 493 -11.17 9.08 -2.61
CA CYS A 493 -11.56 9.35 -1.23
C CYS A 493 -10.70 8.62 -0.20
N LEU A 494 -9.85 7.67 -0.60
CA LEU A 494 -9.06 6.81 0.28
C LEU A 494 -7.56 7.16 0.20
N GLY A 495 -6.81 7.00 1.29
CA GLY A 495 -5.38 7.33 1.37
C GLY A 495 -4.60 6.39 2.28
N GLU A 496 -3.31 6.63 2.48
CA GLU A 496 -2.50 5.75 3.32
C GLU A 496 -2.96 5.72 4.78
N ASP A 497 -3.48 6.85 5.28
CA ASP A 497 -3.97 7.00 6.66
C ASP A 497 -5.50 6.81 6.77
N GLY A 498 -6.15 6.18 5.77
CA GLY A 498 -7.59 5.92 5.76
C GLY A 498 -8.40 6.86 4.87
N ILE A 499 -9.63 7.20 5.28
CA ILE A 499 -10.55 8.04 4.50
C ILE A 499 -10.11 9.51 4.53
N ARG A 500 -10.00 10.13 3.35
CA ARG A 500 -9.68 11.55 3.18
C ARG A 500 -10.90 12.41 3.50
N LYS A 501 -10.68 13.49 4.26
CA LYS A 501 -11.75 14.45 4.66
C LYS A 501 -12.35 15.26 3.51
N SER A 502 -11.72 15.26 2.34
CA SER A 502 -12.23 15.89 1.13
C SER A 502 -11.69 15.15 -0.09
N CYS A 503 -12.57 14.65 -0.95
CA CYS A 503 -12.17 14.13 -2.24
C CYS A 503 -11.54 15.25 -3.08
N PRO A 504 -10.35 15.06 -3.68
CA PRO A 504 -9.82 15.99 -4.67
C PRO A 504 -10.87 16.20 -5.76
N LYS A 505 -11.22 17.46 -6.08
CA LYS A 505 -12.06 17.73 -7.23
C LYS A 505 -11.33 17.18 -8.46
N SER A 506 -11.98 16.29 -9.21
CA SER A 506 -11.46 15.81 -10.49
C SER A 506 -11.09 17.00 -11.36
N PHE A 507 -9.88 16.97 -11.94
CA PHE A 507 -9.48 17.92 -12.99
C PHE A 507 -10.29 17.69 -14.25
#